data_AF-A0A015MXG4-F1
#
_entry.id   AF-A0A015MXG4-F1
#
_cell.length_a   1.000
_cell.length_b   1.000
_cell.length_c   1.000
_cell.angle_alpha   90.00
_cell.angle_beta   90.00
_cell.angle_gamma   90.00
#
_symmetry.space_group_name_H-M   'P 1'
#
loop_
_entity.id
_entity.type
_entity.pdbx_description
1 polymer ?
#
loop_
_entity_poly.entity_id
_entity_poly.type
_entity_poly.pdbx_seq_one_letter_code
_entity_poly.pdbx_strand_id
1 'polypeptide(L)'
;MKKFQANQKEILCWCSYIVEFDKKTAEFTTEYKVGEKKAKGMIYDNLIKLLPPGTKRNTLLKQTQRARDICKLFEKIGFDKINQIQTIIDYFSKNPNIELPDDQDDSIIDFEDFG
;
A
#
# COMPACT_ATOMS: atom_id res chain seq x y z
N MET A 1 -5.03 17.21 8.74
CA MET A 1 -3.74 16.51 8.51
C MET A 1 -3.73 15.05 8.95
N LYS A 2 -3.89 14.71 10.26
CA LYS A 2 -3.75 13.32 10.76
C LYS A 2 -4.55 12.24 10.01
N LYS A 3 -5.81 12.53 9.63
CA LYS A 3 -6.67 11.59 8.87
C LYS A 3 -6.12 11.28 7.48
N PHE A 4 -5.51 12.27 6.83
CA PHE A 4 -4.96 12.10 5.49
C PHE A 4 -3.72 11.19 5.51
N GLN A 5 -2.79 11.44 6.45
CA GLN A 5 -1.62 10.57 6.66
C GLN A 5 -2.01 9.14 7.04
N ALA A 6 -3.07 8.97 7.87
CA ALA A 6 -3.58 7.65 8.21
C ALA A 6 -4.07 6.89 6.96
N ASN A 7 -4.81 7.57 6.07
CA ASN A 7 -5.28 6.98 4.82
C ASN A 7 -4.12 6.62 3.88
N GLN A 8 -3.10 7.47 3.76
CA GLN A 8 -1.90 7.16 2.95
C GLN A 8 -1.14 5.94 3.47
N LYS A 9 -0.90 5.89 4.80
CA LYS A 9 -0.27 4.74 5.44
C LYS A 9 -1.09 3.46 5.27
N GLU A 10 -2.42 3.57 5.33
CA GLU A 10 -3.30 2.43 5.09
C GLU A 10 -3.19 1.93 3.64
N ILE A 11 -3.20 2.81 2.65
CA ILE A 11 -3.01 2.44 1.23
C ILE A 11 -1.68 1.73 1.01
N LEU A 12 -0.58 2.29 1.54
CA LEU A 12 0.75 1.67 1.43
C LEU A 12 0.78 0.28 2.10
N CYS A 13 0.14 0.12 3.26
CA CYS A 13 0.02 -1.16 3.93
C CYS A 13 -0.72 -2.20 3.07
N TRP A 14 -1.84 -1.82 2.44
CA TRP A 14 -2.57 -2.71 1.54
C TRP A 14 -1.74 -3.13 0.33
N CYS A 15 -0.88 -2.25 -0.19
CA CYS A 15 -0.03 -2.59 -1.34
C CYS A 15 1.17 -3.44 -0.99
N SER A 16 1.82 -3.18 0.14
CA SER A 16 2.82 -4.10 0.69
C SER A 16 2.23 -5.50 0.91
N TYR A 17 0.99 -5.59 1.41
CA TYR A 17 0.30 -6.86 1.57
C TYR A 17 0.14 -7.62 0.24
N ILE A 18 -0.28 -6.95 -0.83
CA ILE A 18 -0.46 -7.59 -2.15
C ILE A 18 0.87 -8.07 -2.74
N VAL A 19 1.92 -7.26 -2.65
CA VAL A 19 3.26 -7.62 -3.14
C VAL A 19 3.77 -8.88 -2.43
N GLU A 20 3.69 -8.91 -1.09
CA GLU A 20 4.12 -10.08 -0.32
C GLU A 20 3.22 -11.31 -0.57
N PHE A 21 1.91 -11.10 -0.77
CA PHE A 21 1.00 -12.19 -1.10
C PHE A 21 1.34 -12.84 -2.45
N ASP A 22 1.66 -12.03 -3.47
CA ASP A 22 2.03 -12.52 -4.80
C ASP A 22 3.40 -13.21 -4.78
N LYS A 23 4.37 -12.64 -4.07
CA LYS A 23 5.67 -13.27 -3.82
C LYS A 23 5.50 -14.65 -3.15
N LYS A 24 4.72 -14.73 -2.07
CA LYS A 24 4.43 -15.98 -1.37
C LYS A 24 3.71 -16.98 -2.27
N THR A 25 2.84 -16.51 -3.17
CA THR A 25 2.16 -17.38 -4.14
C THR A 25 3.17 -18.04 -5.08
N ALA A 26 4.14 -17.27 -5.60
CA ALA A 26 5.20 -17.80 -6.45
C ALA A 26 6.13 -18.77 -5.70
N GLU A 27 6.50 -18.45 -4.46
CA GLU A 27 7.27 -19.34 -3.57
C GLU A 27 6.53 -20.68 -3.38
N PHE A 28 5.24 -20.65 -3.03
CA PHE A 28 4.45 -21.86 -2.81
C PHE A 28 4.23 -22.69 -4.07
N THR A 29 4.01 -22.02 -5.22
CA THR A 29 3.91 -22.72 -6.50
C THR A 29 5.21 -23.46 -6.83
N THR A 30 6.36 -22.89 -6.51
CA THR A 30 7.68 -23.50 -6.75
C THR A 30 7.99 -24.61 -5.76
N GLU A 31 7.83 -24.33 -4.46
CA GLU A 31 8.16 -25.25 -3.35
C GLU A 31 7.28 -26.51 -3.38
N TYR A 32 5.96 -26.32 -3.51
CA TYR A 32 5.01 -27.42 -3.46
C TYR A 32 4.65 -27.98 -4.84
N LYS A 33 5.18 -27.39 -5.93
CA LYS A 33 4.87 -27.78 -7.33
C LYS A 33 3.37 -27.82 -7.60
N VAL A 34 2.65 -26.80 -7.10
CA VAL A 34 1.19 -26.69 -7.24
C VAL A 34 0.81 -25.50 -8.10
N GLY A 35 -0.33 -25.61 -8.80
CA GLY A 35 -0.90 -24.49 -9.53
C GLY A 35 -1.25 -23.31 -8.62
N GLU A 36 -1.20 -22.09 -9.17
CA GLU A 36 -1.39 -20.83 -8.45
C GLU A 36 -2.68 -20.80 -7.61
N LYS A 37 -3.79 -21.32 -8.13
CA LYS A 37 -5.07 -21.41 -7.40
C LYS A 37 -4.91 -22.20 -6.09
N LYS A 38 -4.15 -23.29 -6.12
CA LYS A 38 -3.90 -24.15 -4.95
C LYS A 38 -2.90 -23.49 -3.99
N ALA A 39 -1.85 -22.85 -4.51
CA ALA A 39 -0.92 -22.05 -3.71
C ALA A 39 -1.64 -20.94 -2.93
N LYS A 40 -2.46 -20.12 -3.61
CA LYS A 40 -3.29 -19.08 -2.98
C LYS A 40 -4.22 -19.68 -1.92
N GLY A 41 -4.83 -20.82 -2.20
CA GLY A 41 -5.63 -21.58 -1.23
C GLY A 41 -4.85 -21.87 0.05
N MET A 42 -3.65 -22.47 -0.06
CA MET A 42 -2.78 -22.77 1.07
C MET A 42 -2.39 -21.53 1.87
N ILE A 43 -2.08 -20.42 1.19
CA ILE A 43 -1.77 -19.15 1.85
C ILE A 43 -2.98 -18.66 2.67
N TYR A 44 -4.20 -18.71 2.13
CA TYR A 44 -5.40 -18.37 2.90
C TYR A 44 -5.64 -19.29 4.10
N ASP A 45 -5.37 -20.59 3.97
CA ASP A 45 -5.46 -21.54 5.09
C ASP A 45 -4.43 -21.25 6.18
N ASN A 46 -3.27 -20.71 5.82
CA ASN A 46 -2.25 -20.32 6.79
C ASN A 46 -2.62 -18.99 7.46
N LEU A 47 -3.07 -17.99 6.69
CA LEU A 47 -3.49 -16.70 7.22
C LEU A 47 -4.67 -16.83 8.19
N ILE A 48 -5.66 -17.67 7.89
CA ILE A 48 -6.84 -17.83 8.75
C ILE A 48 -6.47 -18.34 10.16
N LYS A 49 -5.38 -19.11 10.28
CA LYS A 49 -4.87 -19.63 11.56
C LYS A 49 -4.18 -18.55 12.40
N LEU A 50 -3.71 -17.48 11.76
CA LEU A 50 -3.04 -16.35 12.42
C LEU A 50 -4.02 -15.23 12.81
N LEU A 51 -5.28 -15.35 12.41
CA LEU A 51 -6.30 -14.33 12.60
C LEU A 51 -7.27 -14.72 13.73
N PRO A 52 -8.05 -13.74 14.24
CA PRO A 52 -9.01 -14.01 15.31
C PRO A 52 -9.93 -15.21 14.98
N PRO A 53 -10.23 -16.06 15.97
CA PRO A 53 -11.14 -17.18 15.80
C PRO A 53 -12.47 -16.74 15.19
N GLY A 54 -12.97 -17.49 14.21
CA GLY A 54 -14.20 -17.16 13.49
C GLY A 54 -14.00 -16.27 12.25
N THR A 55 -12.78 -15.81 11.97
CA THR A 55 -12.46 -15.19 10.68
C THR A 55 -12.77 -16.15 9.55
N LYS A 56 -13.61 -15.73 8.60
CA LYS A 56 -14.02 -16.56 7.46
C LYS A 56 -13.08 -16.36 6.28
N ARG A 57 -12.76 -17.44 5.57
CA ARG A 57 -11.94 -17.41 4.35
C ARG A 57 -12.48 -16.46 3.27
N ASN A 58 -13.81 -16.42 3.12
CA ASN A 58 -14.47 -15.50 2.18
C ASN A 58 -14.19 -14.02 2.51
N THR A 59 -14.02 -13.68 3.79
CA THR A 59 -13.63 -12.33 4.21
C THR A 59 -12.23 -12.00 3.70
N LEU A 60 -11.26 -12.93 3.84
CA LEU A 60 -9.90 -12.74 3.34
C LEU A 60 -9.85 -12.60 1.82
N LEU A 61 -10.62 -13.41 1.09
CA LEU A 61 -10.74 -13.30 -0.36
C LEU A 61 -11.22 -11.90 -0.77
N LYS A 62 -12.29 -11.40 -0.13
CA LYS A 62 -12.82 -10.06 -0.39
C LYS A 62 -11.83 -8.95 -0.03
N GLN A 63 -11.14 -9.06 1.10
CA GLN A 63 -10.13 -8.09 1.51
C GLN A 63 -8.93 -8.08 0.55
N THR A 64 -8.47 -9.25 0.12
CA THR A 64 -7.37 -9.37 -0.85
C THR A 64 -7.75 -8.77 -2.18
N GLN A 65 -8.97 -9.03 -2.66
CA GLN A 65 -9.45 -8.41 -3.89
C GLN A 65 -9.52 -6.89 -3.76
N ARG A 66 -10.08 -6.39 -2.66
CA ARG A 66 -10.14 -4.95 -2.38
C ARG A 66 -8.75 -4.31 -2.34
N ALA A 67 -7.78 -4.97 -1.70
CA ALA A 67 -6.41 -4.49 -1.66
C ALA A 67 -5.78 -4.44 -3.06
N ARG A 68 -6.02 -5.46 -3.92
CA ARG A 68 -5.58 -5.40 -5.34
C ARG A 68 -6.21 -4.23 -6.09
N ASP A 69 -7.51 -4.01 -5.92
CA ASP A 69 -8.22 -2.93 -6.61
C ASP A 69 -7.69 -1.56 -6.19
N ILE A 70 -7.40 -1.37 -4.90
CA ILE A 70 -6.75 -0.17 -4.35
C ILE A 70 -5.37 0.01 -5.00
N CYS A 71 -4.52 -1.02 -4.98
CA CYS A 71 -3.16 -0.88 -5.49
C CYS A 71 -3.11 -0.64 -6.99
N LYS A 72 -3.97 -1.31 -7.76
CA LYS A 72 -4.12 -1.07 -9.20
C LYS A 72 -4.58 0.35 -9.52
N LEU A 73 -5.43 0.94 -8.68
CA LEU A 73 -5.83 2.34 -8.85
C LEU A 73 -4.63 3.28 -8.68
N PHE A 74 -3.80 3.02 -7.67
CA PHE A 74 -2.64 3.85 -7.36
C PHE A 74 -1.43 3.60 -8.25
N GLU A 75 -1.24 2.40 -8.81
CA GLU A 75 -0.27 2.15 -9.90
C GLU A 75 -0.56 3.04 -11.11
N LYS A 76 -1.83 3.22 -11.46
CA LYS A 76 -2.24 4.06 -12.60
C LYS A 76 -2.03 5.55 -12.34
N ILE A 77 -2.18 5.99 -11.10
CA ILE A 77 -2.04 7.39 -10.71
C ILE A 77 -0.57 7.76 -10.47
N GLY A 78 0.23 6.78 -10.02
CA GLY A 78 1.63 6.91 -9.61
C GLY A 78 1.75 6.83 -8.08
N PHE A 79 2.45 5.80 -7.57
CA PHE A 79 2.77 5.68 -6.13
C PHE A 79 3.72 6.77 -5.65
N ASP A 80 4.61 7.22 -6.54
CA ASP A 80 5.50 8.36 -6.39
C ASP A 80 4.75 9.61 -5.95
N LYS A 81 3.57 9.89 -6.52
CA LYS A 81 2.75 11.04 -6.14
C LYS A 81 2.18 10.95 -4.73
N ILE A 82 1.81 9.75 -4.27
CA ILE A 82 1.35 9.54 -2.89
C ILE A 82 2.50 9.81 -1.91
N ASN A 83 3.68 9.29 -2.23
CA ASN A 83 4.88 9.48 -1.42
C ASN A 83 5.30 10.95 -1.38
N GLN A 84 5.26 11.66 -2.52
CA GLN A 84 5.57 13.08 -2.60
C GLN A 84 4.64 13.91 -1.70
N ILE A 85 3.32 13.65 -1.74
CA ILE A 85 2.38 14.36 -0.85
C ILE A 85 2.66 14.04 0.62
N GLN A 86 3.00 12.78 0.95
CA GLN A 86 3.37 12.42 2.32
C GLN A 86 4.63 13.16 2.79
N THR A 87 5.66 13.27 1.93
CA THR A 87 6.88 14.05 2.19
C THR A 87 6.57 15.52 2.43
N ILE A 88 5.74 16.13 1.57
CA ILE A 88 5.30 17.52 1.71
C ILE A 88 4.63 17.74 3.08
N ILE A 89 3.70 16.85 3.45
CA ILE A 89 2.99 16.95 4.72
C ILE A 89 3.93 16.79 5.92
N ASP A 90 4.88 15.85 5.85
CA ASP A 90 5.84 15.64 6.92
C ASP A 90 6.79 16.83 7.07
N TYR A 91 7.17 17.47 5.96
CA TYR A 91 7.95 18.70 5.94
C TYR A 91 7.22 19.85 6.66
N PHE A 92 5.98 20.15 6.27
CA PHE A 92 5.20 21.22 6.91
C PHE A 92 4.84 20.89 8.37
N SER A 93 4.66 19.61 8.71
CA SER A 93 4.42 19.20 10.11
C SER A 93 5.64 19.48 11.00
N LYS A 94 6.85 19.34 10.46
CA LYS A 94 8.10 19.64 11.17
C LYS A 94 8.43 21.14 11.18
N ASN A 95 7.95 21.88 10.18
CA ASN A 95 8.23 23.30 9.99
C ASN A 95 6.93 24.14 9.97
N PRO A 96 6.22 24.28 11.11
CA PRO A 96 4.87 24.86 11.14
C PRO A 96 4.83 26.38 10.89
N ASN A 97 5.97 27.07 10.97
CA ASN A 97 6.09 28.52 10.80
C ASN A 97 6.63 28.93 9.41
N ILE A 98 6.75 27.99 8.48
CA ILE A 98 7.17 28.31 7.10
C ILE A 98 6.00 28.98 6.38
N GLU A 99 6.25 30.18 5.86
CA GLU A 99 5.34 30.87 4.94
C GLU A 99 5.27 30.07 3.63
N LEU A 100 4.05 29.84 3.14
CA LEU A 100 3.87 29.22 1.82
C LEU A 100 4.45 30.18 0.78
N PRO A 101 5.24 29.68 -0.19
CA PRO A 101 5.76 30.54 -1.26
C PRO A 101 4.57 31.15 -2.00
N ASP A 102 4.54 32.48 -2.04
CA ASP A 102 3.51 33.25 -2.72
C ASP A 102 3.59 32.97 -4.23
N ASP A 103 2.42 32.80 -4.82
CA ASP A 103 2.13 32.15 -6.09
C ASP A 103 3.02 32.61 -7.26
N GLN A 104 4.04 31.84 -7.63
CA GLN A 104 4.60 31.85 -8.99
C GLN A 104 5.49 30.63 -9.25
N ASP A 105 4.86 29.52 -9.62
CA ASP A 105 5.14 28.70 -10.81
C ASP A 105 4.36 27.38 -10.64
N ASP A 106 3.63 26.94 -11.66
CA ASP A 106 2.96 25.64 -11.71
C ASP A 106 3.97 24.46 -11.78
N SER A 107 5.24 24.71 -11.48
CA SER A 107 6.25 23.69 -11.31
C SER A 107 5.86 22.82 -10.11
N ILE A 108 5.49 21.57 -10.41
CA ILE A 108 5.57 20.45 -9.47
C ILE A 108 6.86 20.64 -8.69
N ILE A 109 6.76 20.86 -7.37
CA ILE A 109 7.93 21.09 -6.51
C ILE A 109 8.89 19.91 -6.73
N ASP A 110 9.99 20.16 -7.43
CA ASP A 110 11.05 19.18 -7.63
C ASP A 110 11.86 19.17 -6.34
N PHE A 111 11.68 18.11 -5.56
CA PHE A 111 12.26 17.96 -4.22
C PHE A 111 13.74 17.53 -4.25
N GLU A 112 14.39 17.50 -5.42
CA GLU A 112 15.81 17.12 -5.55
C GLU A 112 16.78 18.07 -4.79
N ASP A 113 16.34 19.26 -4.39
CA ASP A 113 17.18 20.26 -3.71
C ASP A 113 17.14 20.23 -2.17
N PHE A 114 16.37 19.31 -1.56
CA PHE A 114 16.42 19.10 -0.10
C PHE A 114 17.42 17.98 0.27
N GLY A 115 18.69 18.21 -0.08
CA GLY A 115 19.84 17.39 0.34
C GLY A 115 20.37 17.73 1.73
#